data_AF-A0A822FA40-F1
#
_entry.id   AF-A0A822FA40-F1
#
_cell.length_a   1.000
_cell.length_b   1.000
_cell.length_c   1.000
_cell.angle_alpha   90.00
_cell.angle_beta   90.00
_cell.angle_gamma   90.00
#
_symmetry.space_group_name_H-M   'P 1'
#
loop_
_entity.id
_entity.type
_entity.pdbx_description
1 polymer ?
#
loop_
_entity_poly.entity_id
_entity_poly.type
_entity_poly.pdbx_seq_one_letter_code
_entity_poly.pdbx_strand_id
1 'polypeptide(L)'
;MAFNYTTEVEFDYLLKILIIGDSGVGKTTILQRFANDYFSTEYVATIGVDFQIRTLEIDSKRCKLQIWDTAGQDRFKCVVSSFY
;
A
#
# COMPACT_ATOMS: atom_id res chain seq x y z
N MET A 1 -40.84 -7.27 -10.68
CA MET A 1 -39.99 -7.13 -9.47
C MET A 1 -38.57 -6.91 -9.95
N ALA A 2 -38.17 -5.65 -10.14
CA ALA A 2 -36.82 -5.32 -10.58
C ALA A 2 -35.90 -5.33 -9.35
N PHE A 3 -34.86 -6.16 -9.36
CA PHE A 3 -33.79 -6.10 -8.37
C PHE A 3 -33.00 -4.81 -8.63
N ASN A 4 -33.21 -3.81 -7.77
CA ASN A 4 -32.33 -2.65 -7.70
C ASN A 4 -30.97 -3.14 -7.17
N TYR A 5 -30.01 -3.37 -8.06
CA TYR A 5 -28.61 -3.39 -7.68
C TYR A 5 -28.21 -1.94 -7.38
N THR A 6 -28.50 -1.48 -6.17
CA THR A 6 -27.72 -0.38 -5.61
C THR A 6 -26.29 -0.88 -5.58
N THR A 7 -25.43 -0.34 -6.44
CA THR A 7 -23.99 -0.45 -6.28
C THR A 7 -23.68 0.17 -4.94
N GLU A 8 -23.65 -0.65 -3.87
CA GLU A 8 -23.15 -0.21 -2.58
C GLU A 8 -21.76 0.32 -2.84
N VAL A 9 -21.59 1.62 -2.62
CA VAL A 9 -20.30 2.27 -2.75
C VAL A 9 -19.41 1.64 -1.68
N GLU A 10 -18.54 0.72 -2.10
CA GLU A 10 -17.74 -0.15 -1.22
C GLU A 10 -16.82 0.67 -0.29
N PHE A 11 -16.50 1.90 -0.67
CA PHE A 11 -15.66 2.86 0.04
C PHE A 11 -16.02 4.32 -0.32
N ASP A 12 -15.96 5.24 0.64
CA ASP A 12 -16.14 6.69 0.41
C ASP A 12 -14.94 7.31 -0.32
N TYR A 13 -13.72 6.81 -0.04
CA TYR A 13 -12.48 7.34 -0.60
C TYR A 13 -11.56 6.23 -1.10
N LEU A 14 -10.90 6.48 -2.24
CA LEU A 14 -9.80 5.68 -2.76
C LEU A 14 -8.52 6.50 -2.73
N LEU A 15 -7.53 6.05 -1.97
CA LEU A 15 -6.23 6.71 -1.83
C LEU A 15 -5.14 5.81 -2.40
N LYS A 16 -4.32 6.36 -3.29
CA LYS A 16 -3.15 5.69 -3.87
C LYS A 16 -1.88 6.21 -3.20
N ILE A 17 -1.12 5.31 -2.58
CA ILE A 17 0.04 5.63 -1.77
C ILE A 17 1.26 4.91 -2.34
N LEU A 18 2.27 5.67 -2.76
CA LEU A 18 3.56 5.14 -3.17
C LEU A 18 4.60 5.44 -2.10
N ILE A 19 5.25 4.39 -1.58
CA ILE A 19 6.32 4.54 -0.58
C ILE A 19 7.67 4.51 -1.29
N ILE A 20 8.40 5.62 -1.23
CA ILE A 20 9.71 5.81 -1.88
C ILE A 20 10.79 6.14 -0.84
N GLY A 21 12.04 5.91 -1.22
CA GLY A 21 13.21 6.18 -0.38
C GLY A 21 14.30 5.13 -0.56
N ASP A 22 15.48 5.40 -0.04
CA ASP A 22 16.67 4.56 -0.23
C ASP A 22 16.49 3.15 0.36
N SER A 23 17.35 2.23 -0.09
CA SER A 23 17.37 0.87 0.45
C SER A 23 17.69 0.89 1.95
N GLY A 24 16.96 0.11 2.75
CA GLY A 24 17.23 -0.02 4.19
C GLY A 24 16.61 1.04 5.11
N VAL A 25 15.95 2.08 4.57
CA VAL A 25 15.34 3.14 5.40
C VAL A 25 14.05 2.73 6.14
N GLY A 26 13.58 1.49 5.95
CA GLY A 26 12.44 0.94 6.69
C GLY A 26 11.06 1.04 6.01
N LYS A 27 10.98 1.26 4.69
CA LYS A 27 9.71 1.36 3.94
C LYS A 27 8.80 0.15 4.11
N THR A 28 9.34 -1.06 3.90
CA THR A 28 8.59 -2.30 4.12
C THR A 28 8.24 -2.47 5.60
N THR A 29 9.15 -2.13 6.51
CA THR A 29 8.94 -2.25 7.96
C THR A 29 7.79 -1.38 8.45
N ILE A 30 7.70 -0.13 7.99
CA ILE A 30 6.59 0.75 8.36
C ILE A 30 5.26 0.26 7.79
N LEU A 31 5.25 -0.28 6.56
CA LEU A 31 4.06 -0.88 5.97
C LEU A 31 3.61 -2.14 6.73
N GLN A 32 4.54 -3.02 7.10
CA GLN A 32 4.25 -4.23 7.88
C GLN A 32 3.73 -3.89 9.28
N ARG A 33 4.31 -2.87 9.94
CA ARG A 33 3.81 -2.38 11.23
C ARG A 33 2.39 -1.83 11.09
N PHE A 34 2.12 -1.04 10.05
CA PHE A 34 0.79 -0.52 9.80
C PHE A 34 -0.24 -1.61 9.48
N ALA A 35 0.13 -2.59 8.66
CA ALA A 35 -0.81 -3.59 8.16
C ALA A 35 -1.07 -4.73 9.14
N ASN A 36 -0.04 -5.15 9.89
CA ASN A 36 -0.05 -6.40 10.63
C ASN A 36 0.35 -6.24 12.11
N ASP A 37 0.61 -5.00 12.57
CA ASP A 37 1.22 -4.71 13.88
C ASP A 37 2.47 -5.56 14.16
N TYR A 38 3.22 -5.87 13.10
CA TYR A 38 4.38 -6.74 13.13
C TYR A 38 5.67 -5.96 12.89
N PHE A 39 6.73 -6.34 13.60
CA PHE A 39 8.07 -5.80 13.41
C PHE A 39 9.10 -6.91 13.52
N SER A 40 10.04 -6.92 12.57
CA SER A 40 11.22 -7.77 12.59
C SER A 40 12.46 -6.90 12.51
N THR A 41 13.50 -7.29 13.25
CA THR A 41 14.84 -6.72 13.17
C THR A 41 15.66 -7.30 12.02
N GLU A 42 15.18 -8.38 11.38
CA GLU A 42 15.85 -8.98 10.25
C GLU A 42 15.66 -8.11 9.00
N TYR A 43 16.77 -7.76 8.35
CA TYR A 43 16.72 -7.03 7.10
C TYR A 43 16.50 -7.99 5.93
N VAL A 44 15.33 -7.88 5.30
CA VAL A 44 15.03 -8.52 4.02
C VAL A 44 14.77 -7.41 3.01
N ALA A 45 15.56 -7.36 1.95
CA ALA A 45 15.40 -6.36 0.89
C ALA A 45 14.10 -6.62 0.11
N THR A 46 13.31 -5.58 -0.11
CA THR A 46 12.18 -5.60 -1.05
C THR A 46 12.71 -5.85 -2.45
N ILE A 47 12.12 -6.81 -3.17
CA ILE A 47 12.45 -7.08 -4.57
C ILE A 47 11.35 -6.47 -5.44
N GLY A 48 11.69 -5.50 -6.29
CA GLY A 48 10.72 -4.84 -7.16
C GLY A 48 9.72 -3.98 -6.38
N VAL A 49 8.42 -4.26 -6.53
CA VAL A 49 7.31 -3.51 -5.92
C VAL A 49 6.31 -4.49 -5.29
N ASP A 50 5.98 -4.30 -4.02
CA ASP A 50 4.89 -4.99 -3.33
C ASP A 50 3.62 -4.14 -3.35
N PHE A 51 2.46 -4.77 -3.48
CA PHE A 51 1.18 -4.10 -3.57
C PHE A 51 0.19 -4.64 -2.53
N GLN A 52 -0.38 -3.74 -1.74
CA GLN A 52 -1.34 -4.08 -0.69
C GLN A 52 -2.58 -3.19 -0.75
N ILE A 53 -3.74 -3.78 -0.45
CA ILE A 53 -5.01 -3.06 -0.29
C ILE A 53 -5.46 -3.18 1.15
N ARG A 54 -5.85 -2.06 1.75
CA ARG A 54 -6.46 -2.01 3.08
C ARG A 54 -7.62 -1.03 3.10
N THR A 55 -8.73 -1.41 3.70
CA THR A 55 -9.86 -0.50 3.94
C THR A 55 -9.89 -0.14 5.41
N LEU A 56 -9.85 1.15 5.72
CA LEU A 56 -9.96 1.69 7.07
C LEU A 56 -11.25 2.48 7.23
N GLU A 57 -11.75 2.57 8.45
CA GLU A 57 -12.81 3.51 8.81
C GLU A 57 -12.19 4.68 9.57
N ILE A 58 -12.29 5.89 9.02
CA ILE A 58 -11.74 7.13 9.59
C ILE A 58 -12.87 8.16 9.54
N ASP A 59 -13.23 8.75 10.68
CA ASP A 59 -14.31 9.74 10.78
C ASP A 59 -15.64 9.27 10.13
N SER A 60 -16.00 8.00 10.35
CA SER A 60 -17.16 7.32 9.75
C SER A 60 -17.15 7.27 8.21
N LYS A 61 -15.97 7.39 7.61
CA LYS A 61 -15.72 7.25 6.17
C LYS A 61 -14.87 6.01 5.90
N ARG A 62 -15.29 5.20 4.93
CA ARG A 62 -14.56 4.01 4.49
C ARG A 62 -13.50 4.43 3.48
N CYS A 63 -12.24 4.40 3.89
CA CYS A 63 -11.09 4.77 3.09
C CYS A 63 -10.37 3.52 2.58
N LYS A 64 -10.43 3.24 1.27
CA LYS A 64 -9.67 2.17 0.62
C LYS A 64 -8.30 2.70 0.22
N LEU A 65 -7.27 2.17 0.85
CA LEU A 65 -5.88 2.46 0.57
C LEU A 65 -5.33 1.42 -0.40
N GLN A 66 -4.70 1.89 -1.47
CA GLN A 66 -3.88 1.12 -2.39
C GLN A 66 -2.43 1.54 -2.17
N ILE A 67 -1.60 0.64 -1.64
CA ILE A 67 -0.25 0.95 -1.20
C ILE A 67 0.75 0.19 -2.05
N TRP A 68 1.70 0.91 -2.64
CA TRP A 68 2.85 0.36 -3.37
C TRP A 68 4.11 0.58 -2.54
N ASP A 69 4.68 -0.50 -2.01
CA ASP A 69 5.99 -0.50 -1.35
C ASP A 69 7.08 -0.83 -2.38
N THR A 70 8.10 0.02 -2.48
CA THR A 70 9.10 -0.08 -3.54
C THR A 70 10.47 -0.48 -3.02
N ALA A 71 11.20 -1.25 -3.81
CA ALA A 71 12.61 -1.49 -3.57
C ALA A 71 13.41 -0.18 -3.70
N GLY A 72 14.21 0.12 -2.69
CA GLY A 72 15.07 1.32 -2.67
C GLY A 72 16.44 1.12 -3.33
N GLN A 73 16.71 -0.04 -3.95
CA GLN A 73 17.98 -0.29 -4.62
C GLN A 73 17.96 0.27 -6.05
N ASP A 74 19.07 0.86 -6.49
CA ASP A 74 19.20 1.48 -7.82
C ASP A 74 18.79 0.56 -8.97
N ARG A 75 19.07 -0.74 -8.82
CA ARG A 75 18.73 -1.78 -9.81
C ARG A 75 17.22 -1.91 -10.09
N PHE A 76 16.35 -1.41 -9.20
CA PHE A 76 14.89 -1.47 -9.35
C PHE A 76 14.24 -0.11 -9.61
N LYS A 77 15.00 0.99 -9.69
CA LYS A 77 14.48 2.34 -9.96
C LYS A 77 13.69 2.41 -11.29
N CYS A 78 14.09 1.64 -12.30
CA CYS A 78 13.39 1.57 -13.59
C CYS A 78 12.00 0.93 -13.50
N VAL A 79 11.76 0.06 -12.51
CA VAL A 79 10.43 -0.53 -12.26
C VAL A 79 9.53 0.49 -11.55
N VAL A 80 10.09 1.31 -10.66
CA VAL A 80 9.36 2.35 -9.93
C VAL A 80 8.89 3.48 -10.85
N SER A 81 9.66 3.83 -11.89
CA SER A 81 9.25 4.88 -12.84
C SER A 81 7.98 4.57 -13.63
N SER A 82 7.55 3.31 -13.72
CA SER A 82 6.29 2.93 -14.38
C SER A 82 5.04 3.15 -13.51
N PHE A 83 5.21 3.50 -12.24
CA PHE A 83 4.12 3.79 -11.30
C PHE A 83 3.96 5.30 -11.02
N TYR A 84 4.75 6.14 -11.70
CA TYR A 84 4.61 7.60 -11.75
C TYR A 84 3.73 8.04 -12.91
#